data_AF-A0A2S3WEL2-F1
#
_entry.id   AF-A0A2S3WEL2-F1
#
_cell.length_a   1.000
_cell.length_b   1.000
_cell.length_c   1.000
_cell.angle_alpha   90.00
_cell.angle_beta   90.00
_cell.angle_gamma   90.00
#
_symmetry.space_group_name_H-M   'P 1'
#
loop_
_entity.id
_entity.type
_entity.pdbx_description
1 polymer ?
#
loop_
_entity_poly.entity_id
_entity_poly.type
_entity_poly.pdbx_seq_one_letter_code
_entity_poly.pdbx_strand_id
1 'polypeptide(L)'
;MKRKEVEIFISSAVSTSREIELFARLFASPQSSIFIEMYPETFKILQYSLLKNIVLNVCSFFDSAGDRRGNKNLSVAFLQKEYADAISDKGKTAAAQALAIYEDLQIDGYRNKYFAHADVDTLTAEEMLQHQLSTEPLLRLCVHLMTLGLDIDDDGRGVTAERLFGESRMSPFDNGTALLSLLSQASPVKV
;
A
#
# COMPACT_ATOMS: atom_id res chain seq x y z
N MET A 1 10.89 -16.29 -18.45
CA MET A 1 9.64 -15.50 -18.61
C MET A 1 8.79 -15.52 -17.34
N LYS A 2 8.55 -16.69 -16.72
CA LYS A 2 7.86 -16.86 -15.42
C LYS A 2 8.33 -15.93 -14.27
N ARG A 3 9.64 -15.72 -14.13
CA ARG A 3 10.21 -14.89 -13.05
C ARG A 3 9.78 -13.42 -13.04
N LYS A 4 9.63 -12.81 -14.22
CA LYS A 4 9.41 -11.36 -14.33
C LYS A 4 8.08 -10.93 -13.69
N GLU A 5 7.06 -11.78 -13.78
CA GLU A 5 5.75 -11.52 -13.19
C GLU A 5 5.81 -11.51 -11.66
N VAL A 6 6.51 -12.48 -11.08
CA VAL A 6 6.74 -12.58 -9.62
C VAL A 6 7.59 -11.43 -9.11
N GLU A 7 8.65 -11.07 -9.82
CA GLU A 7 9.49 -9.90 -9.50
C GLU A 7 8.68 -8.59 -9.51
N ILE A 8 7.83 -8.38 -10.52
CA ILE A 8 6.94 -7.21 -10.59
C ILE A 8 5.96 -7.22 -9.42
N PHE A 9 5.38 -8.38 -9.09
CA PHE A 9 4.47 -8.51 -7.95
C PHE A 9 5.12 -8.10 -6.63
N ILE A 10 6.31 -8.64 -6.34
CA ILE A 10 7.09 -8.30 -5.15
C ILE A 10 7.44 -6.81 -5.15
N SER A 11 7.92 -6.28 -6.28
CA SER A 11 8.28 -4.87 -6.42
C SER A 11 7.07 -3.95 -6.18
N SER A 12 5.88 -4.34 -6.65
CA SER A 12 4.64 -3.60 -6.40
C SER A 12 4.26 -3.62 -4.92
N ALA A 13 4.41 -4.77 -4.23
CA ALA A 13 4.16 -4.85 -2.79
C ALA A 13 5.14 -3.96 -1.99
N VAL A 14 6.41 -3.94 -2.39
CA VAL A 14 7.43 -3.06 -1.81
C VAL A 14 7.09 -1.58 -2.03
N SER A 15 6.75 -1.20 -3.26
CA SER A 15 6.35 0.18 -3.56
C SER A 15 5.13 0.60 -2.75
N THR A 16 4.10 -0.26 -2.68
CA THR A 16 2.88 -0.02 -1.91
C THR A 16 3.20 0.17 -0.42
N SER A 17 4.10 -0.65 0.15
CA SER A 17 4.51 -0.49 1.54
C SER A 17 5.19 0.86 1.84
N ARG A 18 5.95 1.41 0.89
CA ARG A 18 6.58 2.73 1.03
C ARG A 18 5.55 3.86 1.00
N GLU A 19 4.53 3.75 0.16
CA GLU A 19 3.43 4.72 0.13
C GLU A 19 2.62 4.69 1.43
N ILE A 20 2.36 3.50 1.97
CA ILE A 20 1.72 3.33 3.29
C ILE A 20 2.59 3.93 4.40
N GLU A 21 3.91 3.68 4.39
CA GLU A 21 4.84 4.28 5.35
C GLU A 21 4.83 5.82 5.24
N LEU A 22 4.89 6.37 4.03
CA LEU A 22 4.82 7.81 3.79
C LEU A 22 3.52 8.40 4.35
N PHE A 23 2.37 7.78 4.07
CA PHE A 23 1.08 8.19 4.58
C PHE A 23 1.05 8.19 6.11
N ALA A 24 1.53 7.11 6.75
CA ALA A 24 1.61 7.02 8.21
C ALA A 24 2.46 8.16 8.80
N ARG A 25 3.60 8.47 8.18
CA ARG A 25 4.51 9.53 8.66
C ARG A 25 3.96 10.93 8.46
N LEU A 26 3.15 11.16 7.43
CA LEU A 26 2.56 12.47 7.11
C LEU A 26 1.25 12.75 7.82
N PHE A 27 0.49 11.73 8.22
CA PHE A 27 -0.88 11.94 8.71
C PHE A 27 -1.21 11.19 10.01
N ALA A 28 -0.47 10.14 10.36
CA ALA A 28 -0.70 9.36 11.58
C ALA A 28 0.32 9.67 12.70
N SER A 29 1.21 10.65 12.50
CA SER A 29 2.17 11.07 13.52
C SER A 29 1.63 12.25 14.36
N PRO A 30 1.95 12.32 15.66
CA PRO A 30 1.61 13.50 16.46
C PRO A 30 2.23 14.80 15.90
N GLN A 31 3.39 14.70 15.26
CA GLN A 31 4.09 15.86 14.69
C GLN A 31 3.38 16.43 13.46
N SER A 32 2.58 15.63 12.75
CA SER A 32 1.86 16.10 11.57
C SER A 32 0.68 17.01 11.87
N SER A 33 0.09 16.96 13.08
CA SER A 33 -1.13 17.73 13.39
C SER A 33 -0.94 19.24 13.20
N ILE A 34 0.20 19.78 13.66
CA ILE A 34 0.54 21.20 13.54
C ILE A 34 0.56 21.64 12.07
N PHE A 35 1.12 20.81 11.18
CA PHE A 35 1.20 21.14 9.75
C PHE A 35 -0.12 20.96 9.03
N ILE A 36 -0.92 19.97 9.44
CA ILE A 36 -2.29 19.79 8.94
C ILE A 36 -3.14 21.01 9.30
N GLU A 37 -3.00 21.55 10.51
CA GLU A 37 -3.69 22.78 10.94
C GLU A 37 -3.17 24.02 10.20
N MET A 38 -1.86 24.10 9.95
CA MET A 38 -1.24 25.25 9.29
C MET A 38 -1.51 25.31 7.78
N TYR A 39 -1.60 24.15 7.11
CA TYR A 39 -1.78 24.03 5.67
C TYR A 39 -2.92 23.05 5.30
N PRO A 40 -4.16 23.30 5.76
CA PRO A 40 -5.23 22.31 5.74
C PRO A 40 -5.62 21.86 4.32
N GLU A 41 -5.72 22.79 3.37
CA GLU A 41 -6.08 22.45 1.98
C GLU A 41 -5.00 21.60 1.30
N THR A 42 -3.73 21.91 1.54
CA THR A 42 -2.61 21.18 0.94
C THR A 42 -2.54 19.76 1.50
N PHE A 43 -2.60 19.62 2.82
CA PHE A 43 -2.58 18.30 3.46
C PHE A 43 -3.82 17.48 3.11
N LYS A 44 -4.99 18.11 2.95
CA LYS A 44 -6.21 17.44 2.45
C LYS A 44 -6.00 16.83 1.05
N ILE A 45 -5.43 17.59 0.11
CA ILE A 45 -5.15 17.11 -1.25
C ILE A 45 -4.12 15.97 -1.23
N LEU A 46 -3.04 16.12 -0.44
CA LEU A 46 -2.01 15.10 -0.31
C LEU A 46 -2.55 13.81 0.31
N GLN A 47 -3.31 13.93 1.39
CA GLN A 47 -3.92 12.80 2.08
C GLN A 47 -4.83 12.02 1.14
N TYR A 48 -5.71 12.72 0.43
CA TYR A 48 -6.60 12.10 -0.55
C TYR A 48 -5.83 11.37 -1.64
N SER A 49 -4.83 12.03 -2.24
CA SER A 49 -4.07 11.48 -3.37
C SER A 49 -3.32 10.21 -2.98
N LEU A 50 -2.67 10.23 -1.79
CA LEU A 50 -1.95 9.07 -1.28
C LEU A 50 -2.90 7.94 -0.87
N LEU A 51 -3.99 8.25 -0.15
CA LEU A 51 -4.98 7.26 0.27
C LEU A 51 -5.60 6.55 -0.94
N LYS A 52 -5.95 7.31 -1.98
CA LYS A 52 -6.47 6.76 -3.23
C LYS A 52 -5.48 5.81 -3.88
N ASN A 53 -4.20 6.20 -3.97
CA ASN A 53 -3.20 5.35 -4.59
C ASN A 53 -2.99 4.04 -3.80
N ILE A 54 -2.89 4.13 -2.47
CA ILE A 54 -2.76 2.97 -1.58
C ILE A 54 -3.93 2.00 -1.79
N VAL A 55 -5.17 2.50 -1.78
CA VAL A 55 -6.37 1.68 -1.97
C VAL A 55 -6.36 0.99 -3.32
N LEU A 56 -6.07 1.72 -4.40
CA LEU A 56 -6.05 1.15 -5.75
C LEU A 56 -4.96 0.08 -5.89
N ASN A 57 -3.77 0.35 -5.36
CA ASN A 57 -2.66 -0.61 -5.37
C ASN A 57 -3.01 -1.86 -4.57
N VAL A 58 -3.56 -1.72 -3.36
CA VAL A 58 -3.95 -2.85 -2.52
C VAL A 58 -5.04 -3.69 -3.19
N CYS A 59 -6.10 -3.05 -3.70
CA CYS A 59 -7.15 -3.75 -4.44
C CYS A 59 -6.62 -4.50 -5.66
N SER A 60 -5.63 -3.95 -6.37
CA SER A 60 -5.09 -4.59 -7.58
C SER A 60 -4.48 -5.98 -7.31
N PHE A 61 -4.00 -6.24 -6.09
CA PHE A 61 -3.51 -7.56 -5.69
C PHE A 61 -4.64 -8.59 -5.53
N PHE A 62 -5.89 -8.16 -5.35
CA PHE A 62 -7.03 -9.06 -5.09
C PHE A 62 -8.09 -9.00 -6.19
N ASP A 63 -8.00 -8.03 -7.11
CA ASP A 63 -8.87 -7.98 -8.26
C ASP A 63 -8.78 -9.27 -9.05
N SER A 64 -9.95 -9.82 -9.38
CA SER A 64 -10.07 -10.97 -10.25
C SER A 64 -9.24 -10.72 -11.51
N ALA A 65 -8.45 -11.70 -11.94
CA ALA A 65 -7.73 -11.66 -13.20
C ALA A 65 -8.78 -11.58 -14.33
N GLY A 66 -9.21 -10.37 -14.66
CA GLY A 66 -10.27 -10.17 -15.63
C GLY A 66 -9.74 -10.48 -17.01
N ASP A 67 -10.47 -11.31 -17.76
CA ASP A 67 -10.45 -11.45 -19.22
C ASP A 67 -10.72 -10.12 -19.98
N ARG A 68 -10.59 -8.96 -19.32
CA ARG A 68 -10.83 -7.64 -19.87
C ARG A 68 -9.52 -7.04 -20.34
N ARG A 69 -9.22 -7.29 -21.62
CA ARG A 69 -8.31 -6.52 -22.48
C ARG A 69 -6.84 -6.51 -22.02
N GLY A 70 -6.17 -7.65 -22.22
CA GLY A 70 -4.73 -7.70 -22.50
C GLY A 70 -3.75 -7.41 -21.37
N ASN A 71 -4.16 -6.78 -20.26
CA ASN A 71 -3.34 -6.64 -19.06
C ASN A 71 -3.70 -7.72 -18.05
N LYS A 72 -2.83 -8.73 -17.90
CA LYS A 72 -2.92 -9.66 -16.77
C LYS A 72 -2.63 -8.87 -15.49
N ASN A 73 -3.65 -8.66 -14.66
CA ASN A 73 -3.40 -8.21 -13.30
C ASN A 73 -2.62 -9.31 -12.58
N LEU A 74 -1.47 -8.95 -12.01
CA LEU A 74 -0.66 -9.83 -11.18
C LEU A 74 -1.31 -9.92 -9.80
N SER A 75 -2.51 -10.50 -9.73
CA SER A 75 -3.23 -10.70 -8.48
C SER A 75 -2.79 -11.97 -7.76
N VAL A 76 -3.12 -12.08 -6.48
CA VAL A 76 -2.93 -13.28 -5.66
C VAL A 76 -3.60 -14.49 -6.34
N ALA A 77 -4.82 -14.31 -6.86
CA ALA A 77 -5.53 -15.37 -7.58
C ALA A 77 -4.80 -15.80 -8.87
N PHE A 78 -4.21 -14.84 -9.60
CA PHE A 78 -3.37 -15.16 -10.76
C PHE A 78 -2.15 -15.98 -10.35
N LEU A 79 -1.41 -15.55 -9.32
CA LEU A 79 -0.22 -16.28 -8.86
C LEU A 79 -0.57 -17.69 -8.37
N GLN A 80 -1.64 -17.84 -7.59
CA GLN A 80 -2.10 -19.15 -7.10
C GLN A 80 -2.50 -20.09 -8.23
N LYS A 81 -3.03 -19.57 -9.34
CA LYS A 81 -3.41 -20.36 -10.52
C LYS A 81 -2.21 -20.71 -11.40
N GLU A 82 -1.36 -19.74 -11.71
CA GLU A 82 -0.24 -19.89 -12.66
C GLU A 82 0.94 -20.65 -12.03
N TYR A 83 1.14 -20.50 -10.72
CA TYR A 83 2.27 -21.05 -9.96
C TYR A 83 1.83 -22.08 -8.91
N ALA A 84 0.67 -22.73 -9.11
CA ALA A 84 0.09 -23.66 -8.14
C ALA A 84 1.08 -24.73 -7.62
N ASP A 85 1.91 -25.28 -8.52
CA ASP A 85 2.89 -26.32 -8.20
C ASP A 85 4.16 -25.79 -7.50
N ALA A 86 4.40 -24.47 -7.55
CA ALA A 86 5.57 -23.82 -6.96
C ALA A 86 5.29 -23.18 -5.60
N ILE A 87 4.02 -23.05 -5.20
CA ILE A 87 3.64 -22.41 -3.93
C ILE A 87 3.62 -23.47 -2.83
N SER A 88 4.47 -23.27 -1.82
CA SER A 88 4.50 -24.09 -0.62
C SER A 88 3.32 -23.78 0.31
N ASP A 89 3.13 -24.57 1.37
CA ASP A 89 2.10 -24.29 2.36
C ASP A 89 2.34 -22.96 3.10
N LYS A 90 3.59 -22.50 3.16
CA LYS A 90 3.93 -21.17 3.68
C LYS A 90 3.36 -20.07 2.77
N GLY A 91 3.56 -20.16 1.46
CA GLY A 91 3.01 -19.20 0.51
C GLY A 91 1.48 -19.20 0.50
N LYS A 92 0.85 -20.38 0.59
CA LYS A 92 -0.63 -20.49 0.72
C LYS A 92 -1.14 -19.82 2.00
N THR A 93 -0.46 -20.04 3.12
CA THR A 93 -0.80 -19.41 4.41
C THR A 93 -0.68 -17.90 4.32
N ALA A 94 0.41 -17.39 3.72
CA ALA A 94 0.61 -15.96 3.53
C ALA A 94 -0.49 -15.33 2.64
N ALA A 95 -0.86 -15.99 1.54
CA ALA A 95 -1.96 -15.54 0.68
C ALA A 95 -3.30 -15.45 1.43
N ALA A 96 -3.62 -16.46 2.25
CA ALA A 96 -4.84 -16.47 3.06
C ALA A 96 -4.83 -15.36 4.13
N GLN A 97 -3.68 -15.12 4.78
CA GLN A 97 -3.53 -14.04 5.76
C GLN A 97 -3.66 -12.67 5.11
N ALA A 98 -3.07 -12.47 3.92
CA ALA A 98 -3.21 -11.22 3.17
C ALA A 98 -4.68 -10.96 2.80
N LEU A 99 -5.40 -11.98 2.34
CA LEU A 99 -6.83 -11.89 2.02
C LEU A 99 -7.68 -11.57 3.25
N ALA A 100 -7.44 -12.23 4.38
CA ALA A 100 -8.16 -11.96 5.62
C ALA A 100 -8.00 -10.50 6.07
N ILE A 101 -6.77 -9.95 6.00
CA ILE A 101 -6.54 -8.54 6.31
C ILE A 101 -7.26 -7.61 5.30
N TYR A 102 -7.23 -7.96 4.01
CA TYR A 102 -7.92 -7.19 2.98
C TYR A 102 -9.44 -7.10 3.23
N GLU A 103 -10.06 -8.23 3.57
CA GLU A 103 -11.48 -8.35 3.88
C GLU A 103 -11.83 -7.61 5.19
N ASP A 104 -11.03 -7.78 6.25
CA ASP A 104 -11.21 -7.11 7.54
C ASP A 104 -11.17 -5.58 7.41
N LEU A 105 -10.33 -5.05 6.52
CA LEU A 105 -10.19 -3.62 6.27
C LEU A 105 -11.28 -3.06 5.33
N GLN A 106 -12.09 -3.92 4.69
CA GLN A 106 -13.17 -3.54 3.76
C GLN A 106 -12.72 -2.55 2.66
N ILE A 107 -11.50 -2.74 2.14
CA ILE A 107 -10.84 -1.81 1.21
C ILE A 107 -11.58 -1.76 -0.14
N ASP A 108 -12.17 -2.87 -0.57
CA ASP A 108 -12.99 -2.95 -1.79
C ASP A 108 -14.27 -2.13 -1.68
N GLY A 109 -14.93 -2.17 -0.51
CA GLY A 109 -16.09 -1.36 -0.18
C GLY A 109 -15.74 0.13 -0.26
N TYR A 110 -14.59 0.53 0.29
CA TYR A 110 -14.08 1.89 0.18
C TYR A 110 -13.84 2.29 -1.29
N ARG A 111 -13.12 1.46 -2.06
CA ARG A 111 -12.86 1.72 -3.48
C ARG A 111 -14.17 1.87 -4.28
N ASN A 112 -15.13 0.97 -4.08
CA ASN A 112 -16.38 0.98 -4.82
C ASN A 112 -17.24 2.19 -4.45
N LYS A 113 -17.30 2.54 -3.17
CA LYS A 113 -18.07 3.69 -2.68
C LYS A 113 -17.51 5.02 -3.19
N TYR A 114 -16.19 5.16 -3.26
CA TYR A 114 -15.55 6.46 -3.45
C TYR A 114 -14.79 6.65 -4.77
N PHE A 115 -14.42 5.57 -5.47
CA PHE A 115 -13.62 5.64 -6.70
C PHE A 115 -14.31 5.04 -7.94
N ALA A 116 -15.30 4.16 -7.78
CA ALA A 116 -16.00 3.55 -8.92
C ALA A 116 -17.07 4.47 -9.53
N HIS A 117 -17.56 5.45 -8.77
CA HIS A 117 -18.52 6.48 -9.20
C HIS A 117 -17.97 7.85 -8.82
N ALA A 118 -16.92 8.30 -9.52
CA ALA A 118 -16.37 9.63 -9.34
C ALA A 118 -17.29 10.68 -9.97
N ASP A 119 -18.45 10.92 -9.37
CA ASP A 119 -19.15 12.18 -9.56
C ASP A 119 -18.32 13.30 -8.92
N VAL A 120 -18.26 14.44 -9.59
CA VAL A 120 -17.35 15.56 -9.27
C VAL A 120 -17.59 16.12 -7.86
N ASP A 121 -18.79 15.94 -7.30
CA ASP A 121 -19.18 16.45 -5.99
C ASP A 121 -18.62 15.64 -4.80
N THR A 122 -18.13 14.41 -5.02
CA THR A 122 -17.55 13.56 -3.96
C THR A 122 -16.07 13.88 -3.68
N LEU A 123 -15.39 14.60 -4.58
CA LEU A 123 -13.95 14.89 -4.49
C LEU A 123 -13.55 15.81 -3.31
N THR A 124 -14.51 16.46 -2.66
CA THR A 124 -14.28 17.40 -1.56
C THR A 124 -14.84 16.94 -0.21
N ALA A 125 -15.57 15.83 -0.17
CA ALA A 125 -16.29 15.39 1.03
C ALA A 125 -15.33 14.96 2.14
N GLU A 126 -15.39 15.63 3.29
CA GLU A 126 -14.66 15.26 4.52
C GLU A 126 -14.87 13.80 4.93
N GLU A 127 -16.01 13.20 4.56
CA GLU A 127 -16.35 11.79 4.80
C GLU A 127 -15.36 10.80 4.17
N MET A 128 -14.67 11.18 3.08
CA MET A 128 -13.65 10.34 2.44
C MET A 128 -12.39 10.17 3.30
N LEU A 129 -12.06 11.19 4.10
CA LEU A 129 -10.86 11.26 4.93
C LEU A 129 -11.06 10.63 6.31
N GLN A 130 -12.32 10.38 6.70
CA GLN A 130 -12.65 9.70 7.95
C GLN A 130 -12.37 8.19 7.91
N HIS A 131 -12.08 7.62 6.74
CA HIS A 131 -11.64 6.24 6.68
C HIS A 131 -10.21 6.15 7.22
N GLN A 132 -10.13 5.88 8.53
CA GLN A 132 -8.89 5.57 9.22
C GLN A 132 -8.42 4.18 8.77
N LEU A 133 -7.92 4.06 7.54
CA LEU A 133 -7.18 2.87 7.14
C LEU A 133 -5.97 2.79 8.06
N SER A 134 -6.02 1.84 8.99
CA SER A 134 -4.91 1.57 9.87
C SER A 134 -3.74 1.10 9.03
N THR A 135 -2.63 1.84 9.08
CA THR A 135 -1.46 1.59 8.24
C THR A 135 -0.73 0.31 8.65
N GLU A 136 -0.82 -0.09 9.92
CA GLU A 136 -0.13 -1.27 10.43
C GLU A 136 -0.66 -2.58 9.81
N PRO A 137 -1.98 -2.87 9.81
CA PRO A 137 -2.55 -3.98 9.03
C PRO A 137 -2.14 -3.97 7.56
N LEU A 138 -2.15 -2.80 6.90
CA LEU A 138 -1.76 -2.68 5.49
C LEU A 138 -0.28 -3.03 5.23
N LEU A 139 0.62 -2.63 6.14
CA LEU A 139 2.03 -3.02 6.07
C LEU A 139 2.20 -4.53 6.24
N ARG A 140 1.49 -5.15 7.20
CA ARG A 140 1.49 -6.61 7.37
C ARG A 140 0.97 -7.34 6.15
N LEU A 141 -0.11 -6.84 5.53
CA LEU A 141 -0.61 -7.35 4.26
C LEU A 141 0.49 -7.34 3.19
N CYS A 142 1.23 -6.23 3.04
CA CYS A 142 2.33 -6.16 2.08
C CYS A 142 3.44 -7.19 2.36
N VAL A 143 3.78 -7.43 3.63
CA VAL A 143 4.75 -8.48 4.02
C VAL A 143 4.26 -9.88 3.63
N HIS A 144 2.96 -10.17 3.81
CA HIS A 144 2.38 -11.44 3.36
C HIS A 144 2.40 -11.59 1.83
N LEU A 145 2.14 -10.52 1.08
CA LEU A 145 2.27 -10.52 -0.38
C LEU A 145 3.73 -10.76 -0.81
N MET A 146 4.70 -10.10 -0.19
CA MET A 146 6.12 -10.36 -0.44
C MET A 146 6.50 -11.81 -0.12
N THR A 147 5.94 -12.37 0.95
CA THR A 147 6.15 -13.78 1.33
C THR A 147 5.64 -14.72 0.24
N LEU A 148 4.43 -14.50 -0.28
CA LEU A 148 3.89 -15.28 -1.39
C LEU A 148 4.78 -15.19 -2.63
N GLY A 149 5.19 -13.98 -3.03
CA GLY A 149 6.06 -13.79 -4.19
C GLY A 149 7.42 -14.49 -4.04
N LEU A 150 8.07 -14.32 -2.89
CA LEU A 150 9.37 -14.95 -2.60
C LEU A 150 9.27 -16.48 -2.46
N ASP A 151 8.14 -17.01 -2.03
CA ASP A 151 7.90 -18.45 -1.96
C ASP A 151 7.84 -19.10 -3.36
N ILE A 152 7.38 -18.34 -4.36
CA ILE A 152 7.38 -18.76 -5.77
C ILE A 152 8.76 -18.60 -6.41
N ASP A 153 9.54 -17.60 -5.99
CA ASP A 153 10.89 -17.34 -6.51
C ASP A 153 11.95 -18.24 -5.85
N ASP A 154 12.07 -19.47 -6.37
CA ASP A 154 12.92 -20.57 -5.87
C ASP A 154 14.46 -20.34 -5.95
N ASP A 155 14.93 -19.15 -6.37
CA ASP A 155 16.36 -18.83 -6.27
C ASP A 155 16.69 -18.45 -4.83
N GLY A 156 17.07 -19.47 -4.03
CA GLY A 156 17.45 -19.41 -2.62
C GLY A 156 18.52 -18.39 -2.21
N ARG A 157 18.23 -17.08 -2.34
CA ARG A 157 19.05 -15.99 -1.82
C ARG A 157 18.91 -15.79 -0.31
N GLY A 158 18.10 -16.62 0.36
CA GLY A 158 17.83 -16.52 1.79
C GLY A 158 17.19 -15.20 2.18
N VAL A 159 16.58 -14.47 1.23
CA VAL A 159 15.89 -13.22 1.48
C VAL A 159 14.49 -13.55 2.01
N THR A 160 14.17 -13.09 3.21
CA THR A 160 12.82 -13.20 3.76
C THR A 160 12.02 -11.93 3.46
N ALA A 161 10.70 -12.03 3.53
CA ALA A 161 9.82 -10.88 3.35
C ALA A 161 10.08 -9.79 4.40
N GLU A 162 10.38 -10.17 5.64
CA GLU A 162 10.71 -9.24 6.73
C GLU A 162 12.03 -8.51 6.45
N ARG A 163 13.03 -9.22 5.94
CA ARG A 163 14.30 -8.63 5.53
C ARG A 163 14.10 -7.67 4.37
N LEU A 164 13.38 -8.09 3.33
CA LEU A 164 13.09 -7.26 2.17
C LEU A 164 12.31 -6.01 2.57
N PHE A 165 11.28 -6.15 3.40
CA PHE A 165 10.50 -5.06 3.96
C PHE A 165 11.38 -4.10 4.75
N GLY A 166 12.21 -4.61 5.66
CA GLY A 166 13.13 -3.82 6.48
C GLY A 166 14.16 -3.04 5.67
N GLU A 167 14.79 -3.69 4.68
CA GLU A 167 15.78 -3.07 3.78
C GLU A 167 15.12 -2.08 2.80
N SER A 168 13.84 -2.26 2.50
CA SER A 168 13.10 -1.40 1.57
C SER A 168 12.43 -0.19 2.23
N ARG A 169 12.51 -0.06 3.56
CA ARG A 169 11.92 1.07 4.28
C ARG A 169 12.43 2.41 3.77
N MET A 170 11.60 3.44 3.90
CA MET A 170 12.01 4.80 3.55
C MET A 170 13.21 5.23 4.40
N SER A 171 14.14 5.95 3.78
CA SER A 171 15.30 6.51 4.48
C SER A 171 14.83 7.42 5.62
N PRO A 172 15.51 7.43 6.78
CA PRO A 172 15.18 8.35 7.87
C PRO A 172 15.30 9.83 7.44
N PHE A 173 16.07 10.12 6.38
CA PHE A 173 16.29 11.45 5.83
C PHE A 173 15.37 11.81 4.65
N ASP A 174 14.59 10.84 4.14
CA ASP A 174 13.71 11.01 2.99
C ASP A 174 12.42 10.23 3.23
N ASN A 175 11.56 10.81 4.08
CA ASN A 175 10.24 10.31 4.44
C ASN A 175 9.34 11.46 4.93
N GLY A 176 8.09 11.15 5.28
CA GLY A 176 7.13 12.15 5.75
C GLY A 176 7.62 12.98 6.95
N THR A 177 8.23 12.36 7.96
CA THR A 177 8.75 13.07 9.13
C THR A 177 9.93 13.99 8.79
N ALA A 178 10.81 13.56 7.89
CA ALA A 178 11.91 14.39 7.40
C ALA A 178 11.38 15.62 6.64
N LEU A 179 10.37 15.44 5.79
CA LEU A 179 9.71 16.54 5.08
C LEU A 179 9.09 17.55 6.06
N LEU A 180 8.34 17.07 7.06
CA LEU A 180 7.75 17.94 8.08
C LEU A 180 8.83 18.71 8.87
N SER A 181 9.96 18.06 9.18
CA SER A 181 11.08 18.70 9.88
C SER A 181 11.75 19.80 9.05
N LEU A 182 11.76 19.69 7.73
CA LEU A 182 12.24 20.76 6.85
C LEU A 182 11.25 21.93 6.80
N LEU A 183 9.95 21.64 6.77
CA LEU A 183 8.91 22.67 6.77
C LEU A 183 8.90 23.50 8.06
N SER A 184 9.20 22.92 9.22
CA SER A 184 9.34 23.68 10.47
C SER A 184 10.56 24.59 10.48
N GLN A 185 11.67 24.17 9.86
CA GLN A 185 12.89 25.00 9.78
C GLN A 185 12.75 26.13 8.76
N ALA A 186 12.00 25.90 7.68
CA ALA A 186 11.76 26.88 6.62
C ALA A 186 10.67 27.91 6.97
N SER A 187 9.79 27.61 7.93
CA SER A 187 8.75 28.54 8.37
C SER A 187 9.27 29.41 9.53
N PRO A 188 9.50 30.73 9.34
CA PRO A 188 9.76 31.63 10.46
C PRO A 188 8.42 31.94 11.14
N VAL A 189 7.78 30.95 11.75
CA VAL A 189 6.66 31.24 12.65
C VAL A 189 7.28 31.79 13.93
N LYS A 190 7.42 33.13 13.99
CA LYS A 190 7.49 33.82 15.28
C LYS A 190 6.18 33.52 16.00
N VAL A 191 6.26 32.67 17.02
CA VAL A 191 5.27 32.63 18.10
C VAL A 191 5.28 33.99 18.81
#